data_AF-A0A560IEK2-F1
#
_entry.id   AF-A0A560IEK2-F1
#
_cell.length_a   1.000
_cell.length_b   1.000
_cell.length_c   1.000
_cell.angle_alpha   90.00
_cell.angle_beta   90.00
_cell.angle_gamma   90.00
#
_symmetry.space_group_name_H-M   'P 1'
#
loop_
_entity.id
_entity.type
_entity.pdbx_description
1 polymer ?
#
loop_
_entity_poly.entity_id
_entity_poly.type
_entity_poly.pdbx_seq_one_letter_code
_entity_poly.pdbx_strand_id
1 'polypeptide(L)'
;MVALFAGLAARRDLAHMQFIAIGVHLGSFVLSFLMAVFAQARLQRPWRWQALLVWNTGICLAVFSDALFVWEFVLPFLAALAVMAVQGHVPWRSAVILGGSAGISTALGLAFLHMLPISPFPPATLSVMLDRARLFVSSAGSEMMVELFVPLGLALAAYMARFWFGGIEGASPGQVRRKTEGEIFFWHFGLIGALAVLAITMVAYEEQGTFRYTTAAWWWPPLLCIAAVRDQVNRWAPWVAAAAMLTITTSVALAAILPPPRVFFNEDLAQCLEREGASFPLKSGLGHYWVAHPITLYTESRVFVSTVDGSGDPWMWLNNRTDYFNDRKMTAPREYNFVVMRYLDRGAVQSRYGEPDNEIHCGSDTILYYRDSKRLTDYVAQWMAQHPKA
;
A
#
# COMPACT_ATOMS: atom_id res chain seq x y z
N MET A 1 13.53 -6.38 -17.85
CA MET A 1 12.78 -6.09 -16.61
C MET A 1 11.55 -6.98 -16.47
N VAL A 2 10.51 -6.87 -17.32
CA VAL A 2 9.27 -7.67 -17.21
C VAL A 2 9.52 -9.19 -17.22
N ALA A 3 10.39 -9.70 -18.10
CA ALA A 3 10.76 -11.13 -18.11
C ALA A 3 11.60 -11.57 -16.90
N LEU A 4 12.37 -10.65 -16.30
CA LEU A 4 13.15 -10.90 -15.09
C LEU A 4 12.22 -10.99 -13.88
N PHE A 5 11.26 -10.06 -13.77
CA PHE A 5 10.21 -10.08 -12.74
C PHE A 5 9.27 -11.29 -12.90
N ALA A 6 8.94 -11.69 -14.13
CA ALA A 6 8.12 -12.88 -14.39
C ALA A 6 8.85 -14.19 -14.03
N GLY A 7 10.16 -14.29 -14.31
CA GLY A 7 10.98 -15.44 -13.92
C GLY A 7 11.23 -15.53 -12.42
N LEU A 8 11.27 -14.39 -11.72
CA LEU A 8 11.40 -14.31 -10.26
C LEU A 8 10.05 -14.57 -9.56
N ALA A 9 8.92 -14.09 -10.09
CA ALA A 9 7.60 -14.36 -9.54
C ALA A 9 7.18 -15.84 -9.60
N ALA A 10 7.80 -16.64 -10.47
CA ALA A 10 7.53 -18.08 -10.60
C ALA A 10 8.18 -18.94 -9.51
N ARG A 11 9.06 -18.37 -8.67
CA ARG A 11 9.68 -19.05 -7.53
C ARG A 11 8.86 -18.78 -6.26
N ARG A 12 8.34 -19.84 -5.63
CA ARG A 12 7.49 -19.81 -4.40
C ARG A 12 8.20 -19.21 -3.18
N ASP A 13 9.51 -19.06 -3.27
CA ASP A 13 10.50 -18.71 -2.25
C ASP A 13 10.85 -17.20 -2.22
N LEU A 14 10.19 -16.35 -3.01
CA LEU A 14 10.49 -14.91 -3.06
C LEU A 14 9.46 -14.04 -2.33
N ALA A 15 9.22 -14.32 -1.04
CA ALA A 15 8.35 -13.49 -0.20
C ALA A 15 8.85 -12.02 -0.06
N HIS A 16 10.16 -11.75 -0.21
CA HIS A 16 10.68 -10.39 -0.34
C HIS A 16 10.20 -9.68 -1.62
N MET A 17 9.96 -10.41 -2.71
CA MET A 17 9.47 -9.85 -3.97
C MET A 17 7.97 -9.55 -3.93
N GLN A 18 7.19 -10.08 -2.98
CA GLN A 18 5.80 -9.62 -2.81
C GLN A 18 5.75 -8.12 -2.46
N PHE A 19 6.78 -7.63 -1.77
CA PHE A 19 6.95 -6.21 -1.45
C PHE A 19 7.29 -5.35 -2.69
N ILE A 20 7.97 -5.92 -3.69
CA ILE A 20 8.45 -5.22 -4.89
C ILE A 20 7.50 -5.39 -6.09
N ALA A 21 6.84 -6.55 -6.22
CA ALA A 21 6.16 -6.97 -7.44
C ALA A 21 4.63 -6.97 -7.35
N ILE A 22 4.03 -7.09 -6.16
CA ILE A 22 2.57 -7.31 -6.00
C ILE A 22 2.06 -6.64 -4.70
N GLY A 23 2.48 -5.41 -4.43
CA GLY A 23 1.75 -4.58 -3.48
C GLY A 23 0.41 -4.18 -4.09
N VAL A 24 -0.69 -4.33 -3.36
CA VAL A 24 -2.07 -3.93 -3.76
C VAL A 24 -2.12 -2.48 -4.30
N HIS A 25 -1.09 -1.66 -4.02
CA HIS A 25 -1.00 -0.24 -4.34
C HIS A 25 0.08 0.12 -5.38
N LEU A 26 0.83 -0.84 -5.92
CA LEU A 26 1.79 -0.55 -7.01
C LEU A 26 1.09 0.05 -8.24
N GLY A 27 -0.15 -0.37 -8.50
CA GLY A 27 -0.99 0.21 -9.55
C GLY A 27 -1.23 1.71 -9.35
N SER A 28 -1.50 2.13 -8.10
CA SER A 28 -1.65 3.55 -7.75
C SER A 28 -0.35 4.32 -8.01
N PHE A 29 0.80 3.79 -7.61
CA PHE A 29 2.09 4.42 -7.87
C PHE A 29 2.40 4.56 -9.37
N VAL A 30 2.20 3.49 -10.15
CA VAL A 30 2.42 3.52 -11.60
C VAL A 30 1.50 4.55 -12.27
N LEU A 31 0.23 4.60 -11.87
CA LEU A 31 -0.71 5.58 -12.39
C LEU A 31 -0.32 7.01 -11.96
N SER A 32 0.18 7.19 -10.73
CA SER A 32 0.69 8.47 -10.24
C SER A 32 1.84 8.96 -11.11
N PHE A 33 2.79 8.08 -11.42
CA PHE A 33 3.91 8.37 -12.32
C PHE A 33 3.42 8.75 -13.72
N LEU A 34 2.53 7.96 -14.32
CA LEU A 34 1.97 8.23 -15.66
C LEU A 34 1.23 9.57 -15.72
N MET A 35 0.44 9.87 -14.69
CA MET A 35 -0.29 11.12 -14.57
C MET A 35 0.64 12.32 -14.36
N ALA A 36 1.74 12.14 -13.63
CA ALA A 36 2.76 13.17 -13.47
C ALA A 36 3.50 13.45 -14.79
N VAL A 37 3.84 12.42 -15.57
CA VAL A 37 4.39 12.56 -16.92
C VAL A 37 3.40 13.26 -17.84
N PHE A 38 2.11 12.89 -17.78
CA PHE A 38 1.06 13.52 -18.57
C PHE A 38 0.88 15.00 -18.22
N ALA A 39 0.85 15.34 -16.93
CA ALA A 39 0.79 16.72 -16.46
C ALA A 39 2.00 17.52 -16.95
N GLN A 40 3.21 17.00 -16.75
CA GLN A 40 4.46 17.64 -17.13
C GLN A 40 4.50 17.96 -18.62
N ALA A 41 4.11 17.02 -19.48
CA ALA A 41 4.08 17.21 -20.93
C ALA A 41 3.09 18.30 -21.40
N ARG A 42 2.22 18.76 -20.49
CA ARG A 42 1.14 19.71 -20.75
C ARG A 42 1.20 20.98 -19.92
N LEU A 43 2.14 21.12 -18.97
CA LEU A 43 2.25 22.32 -18.13
C LEU A 43 2.36 23.63 -18.94
N GLN A 44 3.09 23.59 -20.07
CA GLN A 44 3.27 24.74 -20.97
C GLN A 44 2.37 24.73 -22.21
N ARG A 45 1.51 23.72 -22.36
CA ARG A 45 0.66 23.59 -23.55
C ARG A 45 -0.78 23.97 -23.18
N PRO A 46 -1.54 24.59 -24.10
CA PRO A 46 -2.95 24.83 -23.86
C PRO A 46 -3.67 23.49 -23.67
N TRP A 47 -4.48 23.44 -22.62
CA TRP A 47 -5.27 22.26 -22.30
C TRP A 47 -6.49 22.18 -23.22
N ARG A 48 -6.44 21.25 -24.16
CA ARG A 48 -7.60 20.89 -24.97
C ARG A 48 -8.59 20.10 -24.10
N TRP A 49 -9.88 20.23 -24.39
CA TRP A 49 -10.92 19.57 -23.61
C TRP A 49 -10.74 18.04 -23.55
N GLN A 50 -10.23 17.40 -24.62
CA GLN A 50 -9.97 15.95 -24.60
C GLN A 50 -8.90 15.57 -23.55
N ALA A 51 -7.88 16.42 -23.39
CA ALA A 51 -6.83 16.18 -22.41
C ALA A 51 -7.34 16.37 -20.98
N LEU A 52 -8.20 17.36 -20.75
CA LEU A 52 -8.88 17.55 -19.47
C LEU A 52 -9.83 16.40 -19.15
N LEU A 53 -10.53 15.85 -20.15
CA LEU A 53 -11.37 14.68 -19.95
C LEU A 53 -10.54 13.47 -19.53
N VAL A 54 -9.46 13.14 -20.26
CA VAL A 54 -8.56 12.04 -19.89
C VAL A 54 -7.97 12.25 -18.49
N TRP A 55 -7.54 13.48 -18.19
CA TRP A 55 -7.02 13.87 -16.88
C TRP A 55 -8.02 13.64 -15.75
N ASN A 56 -9.22 14.20 -15.88
CA ASN A 56 -10.24 14.16 -14.84
C ASN A 56 -10.80 12.74 -14.65
N THR A 57 -11.00 11.99 -15.75
CA THR A 57 -11.43 10.58 -15.68
C THR A 57 -10.33 9.74 -15.05
N GLY A 58 -9.07 9.94 -15.43
CA GLY A 58 -7.93 9.24 -14.84
C GLY A 58 -7.84 9.42 -13.32
N ILE A 59 -7.90 10.67 -12.83
CA ILE A 59 -7.90 10.96 -11.39
C ILE A 59 -9.13 10.36 -10.71
N CYS A 60 -10.32 10.56 -11.26
CA CYS A 60 -11.55 10.07 -10.65
C CYS A 60 -11.54 8.54 -10.48
N LEU A 61 -11.16 7.81 -11.53
CA LEU A 61 -11.09 6.34 -11.49
C LEU A 61 -9.96 5.86 -10.58
N ALA A 62 -8.82 6.55 -10.57
CA ALA A 62 -7.70 6.22 -9.68
C ALA A 62 -8.10 6.34 -8.21
N VAL A 63 -8.69 7.48 -7.82
CA VAL A 63 -9.13 7.74 -6.44
C VAL A 63 -10.28 6.82 -6.03
N PHE A 64 -11.21 6.53 -6.96
CA PHE A 64 -12.28 5.56 -6.72
C PHE A 64 -11.73 4.15 -6.48
N SER A 65 -10.71 3.74 -7.24
CA SER A 65 -10.08 2.43 -7.11
C SER A 65 -9.20 2.33 -5.86
N ASP A 66 -8.48 3.40 -5.53
CA ASP A 66 -7.51 3.42 -4.44
C ASP A 66 -7.36 4.85 -3.88
N ALA A 67 -7.88 5.07 -2.68
CA ALA A 67 -7.81 6.38 -2.02
C ALA A 67 -6.37 6.84 -1.73
N LEU A 68 -5.38 5.94 -1.74
CA LEU A 68 -3.97 6.32 -1.60
C LEU A 68 -3.47 7.16 -2.75
N PHE A 69 -4.12 7.09 -3.91
CA PHE A 69 -3.80 7.93 -5.05
C PHE A 69 -3.86 9.43 -4.70
N VAL A 70 -4.70 9.82 -3.73
CA VAL A 70 -4.75 11.19 -3.21
C VAL A 70 -3.39 11.60 -2.61
N TRP A 71 -2.77 10.71 -1.85
CA TRP A 71 -1.51 10.93 -1.15
C TRP A 71 -0.29 10.70 -2.05
N GLU A 72 -0.39 9.76 -2.99
CA GLU A 72 0.69 9.42 -3.92
C GLU A 72 0.77 10.37 -5.12
N PHE A 73 -0.35 10.98 -5.51
CA PHE A 73 -0.43 11.82 -6.71
C PHE A 73 -1.05 13.18 -6.44
N VAL A 74 -2.32 13.25 -6.02
CA VAL A 74 -3.10 14.50 -6.06
C VAL A 74 -2.47 15.59 -5.19
N LEU A 75 -2.22 15.30 -3.91
CA LEU A 75 -1.63 16.29 -2.99
C LEU A 75 -0.20 16.68 -3.39
N PRO A 76 0.71 15.73 -3.70
CA PRO A 76 2.03 16.08 -4.22
C PRO A 76 1.97 16.91 -5.51
N PHE A 77 1.05 16.60 -6.43
CA PHE A 77 0.85 17.33 -7.67
C PHE A 77 0.39 18.77 -7.40
N LEU A 78 -0.63 18.96 -6.55
CA LEU A 78 -1.14 20.29 -6.19
C LEU A 78 -0.05 21.12 -5.51
N ALA A 79 0.73 20.53 -4.61
CA ALA A 79 1.82 21.21 -3.93
C ALA A 79 2.95 21.58 -4.91
N ALA A 80 3.38 20.65 -5.77
CA ALA A 80 4.39 20.92 -6.80
C ALA A 80 3.91 22.00 -7.78
N LEU A 81 2.64 21.95 -8.20
CA LEU A 81 2.03 22.93 -9.10
C LEU A 81 1.97 24.33 -8.46
N ALA A 82 1.62 24.42 -7.17
CA ALA A 82 1.63 25.67 -6.44
C ALA A 82 3.05 26.27 -6.34
N VAL A 83 4.05 25.45 -6.00
CA VAL A 83 5.46 25.90 -5.94
C VAL A 83 5.94 26.38 -7.32
N MET A 84 5.64 25.62 -8.38
CA MET A 84 5.97 25.99 -9.76
C MET A 84 5.30 27.29 -10.20
N ALA A 85 4.05 27.53 -9.77
CA ALA A 85 3.34 28.76 -10.08
C ALA A 85 3.90 29.98 -9.33
N VAL A 86 4.25 29.81 -8.04
CA VAL A 86 4.90 30.85 -7.22
C VAL A 86 6.28 31.22 -7.77
N GLN A 87 7.03 30.24 -8.28
CA GLN A 87 8.32 30.46 -8.92
C GLN A 87 8.22 31.03 -10.35
N GLY A 88 7.01 31.24 -10.88
CA GLY A 88 6.79 31.76 -12.22
C GLY A 88 7.08 30.76 -13.35
N HIS A 89 7.29 29.47 -13.02
CA HIS A 89 7.50 28.43 -14.02
C HIS A 89 6.19 27.97 -14.68
N VAL A 90 5.04 28.14 -14.02
CA VAL A 90 3.72 27.79 -14.57
C VAL A 90 2.79 28.99 -14.46
N PRO A 91 2.06 29.37 -15.52
CA PRO A 91 1.07 30.44 -15.43
C PRO A 91 0.00 30.13 -14.38
N TRP A 92 -0.32 31.10 -13.52
CA TRP A 92 -1.28 30.93 -12.42
C TRP A 92 -2.65 30.43 -12.89
N ARG A 93 -3.10 30.87 -14.08
CA ARG A 93 -4.33 30.38 -14.71
C ARG A 93 -4.29 28.88 -14.97
N SER A 94 -3.17 28.36 -15.50
CA SER A 94 -3.00 26.92 -15.74
C SER A 94 -2.98 26.17 -14.41
N ALA A 95 -2.30 26.71 -13.40
CA ALA A 95 -2.26 26.13 -12.06
C ALA A 95 -3.65 26.02 -11.44
N VAL A 96 -4.47 27.07 -11.51
CA VAL A 96 -5.84 27.08 -10.99
C VAL A 96 -6.74 26.10 -11.76
N ILE A 97 -6.67 26.07 -13.10
CA ILE A 97 -7.50 25.15 -13.90
C ILE A 97 -7.17 23.70 -13.55
N LEU A 98 -5.87 23.33 -13.54
CA LEU A 98 -5.46 21.96 -13.27
C LEU A 98 -5.66 21.55 -11.83
N GLY A 99 -5.34 22.45 -10.89
CA GLY A 99 -5.54 22.19 -9.48
C GLY A 99 -7.02 22.06 -9.13
N GLY A 100 -7.85 22.98 -9.65
CA GLY A 100 -9.29 22.92 -9.48
C GLY A 100 -9.91 21.66 -10.09
N SER A 101 -9.52 21.28 -11.31
CA SER A 101 -10.07 20.08 -11.94
C SER A 101 -9.63 18.79 -11.21
N ALA A 102 -8.36 18.71 -10.78
CA ALA A 102 -7.87 17.59 -9.98
C ALA A 102 -8.62 17.48 -8.64
N GLY A 103 -8.88 18.60 -7.96
CA GLY A 103 -9.67 18.64 -6.73
C GLY A 103 -11.11 18.16 -6.94
N ILE A 104 -11.79 18.63 -8.00
CA ILE A 104 -13.15 18.19 -8.34
C ILE A 104 -13.19 16.69 -8.65
N SER A 105 -12.27 16.20 -9.48
CA SER A 105 -12.20 14.77 -9.82
C SER A 105 -11.88 13.90 -8.61
N THR A 106 -11.05 14.39 -7.69
CA THR A 106 -10.76 13.69 -6.43
C THR A 106 -12.00 13.62 -5.55
N ALA A 107 -12.72 14.73 -5.39
CA ALA A 107 -13.96 14.75 -4.62
C ALA A 107 -15.01 13.80 -5.22
N LEU A 108 -15.13 13.75 -6.55
CA LEU A 108 -16.03 12.82 -7.23
C LEU A 108 -15.61 11.36 -7.05
N GLY A 109 -14.32 11.04 -7.17
CA GLY A 109 -13.80 9.70 -6.93
C GLY A 109 -14.04 9.22 -5.50
N LEU A 110 -13.79 10.09 -4.51
CA LEU A 110 -14.08 9.82 -3.09
C LEU A 110 -15.58 9.66 -2.85
N ALA A 111 -16.43 10.47 -3.50
CA ALA A 111 -17.88 10.33 -3.37
C ALA A 111 -18.35 8.96 -3.90
N PHE A 112 -17.83 8.50 -5.03
CA PHE A 112 -18.13 7.15 -5.53
C PHE A 112 -17.61 6.05 -4.60
N LEU A 113 -16.41 6.23 -4.03
CA LEU A 113 -15.85 5.29 -3.06
C LEU A 113 -16.74 5.18 -1.81
N HIS A 114 -17.26 6.30 -1.30
CA HIS A 114 -18.18 6.35 -0.16
C HIS A 114 -19.58 5.80 -0.45
N MET A 115 -19.94 5.57 -1.72
CA MET A 115 -21.17 4.85 -2.08
C MET A 115 -21.02 3.34 -1.94
N LEU A 116 -19.79 2.82 -1.84
CA LEU A 116 -19.54 1.40 -1.58
C LEU A 116 -19.75 1.08 -0.09
N PRO A 117 -20.24 -0.13 0.25
CA PRO A 117 -20.30 -0.61 1.63
C PRO A 117 -18.88 -0.97 2.08
N ILE A 118 -18.11 0.04 2.44
CA ILE A 118 -16.77 -0.10 3.03
C ILE A 118 -16.87 0.15 4.53
N SER A 119 -16.22 -0.70 5.31
CA SER A 119 -16.09 -0.46 6.74
C SER A 119 -15.43 0.90 6.98
N PRO A 120 -15.91 1.69 7.95
CA PRO A 120 -15.40 3.02 8.19
C PRO A 120 -13.91 2.96 8.52
N PHE A 121 -13.16 3.95 8.00
CA PHE A 121 -11.77 4.11 8.41
C PHE A 121 -11.70 4.31 9.92
N PRO A 122 -10.69 3.74 10.58
CA PRO A 122 -10.48 3.93 12.01
C PRO A 122 -10.35 5.43 12.35
N PRO A 123 -10.74 5.84 13.57
CA PRO A 123 -10.81 7.24 13.94
C PRO A 123 -9.44 7.93 13.83
N ALA A 124 -9.41 9.00 13.04
CA ALA A 124 -8.25 9.82 12.74
C ALA A 124 -7.99 10.91 13.80
N THR A 125 -8.11 10.59 15.09
CA THR A 125 -7.81 11.55 16.17
C THR A 125 -6.31 11.75 16.30
N LEU A 126 -5.87 12.94 16.75
CA LEU A 126 -4.45 13.25 16.90
C LEU A 126 -3.74 12.26 17.84
N SER A 127 -4.38 11.85 18.94
CA SER A 127 -3.81 10.87 19.87
C SER A 127 -3.59 9.52 19.18
N VAL A 128 -4.60 9.01 18.45
CA VAL A 128 -4.48 7.76 17.70
C VAL A 128 -3.38 7.86 16.65
N MET A 129 -3.29 8.96 15.90
CA MET A 129 -2.24 9.18 14.91
C MET A 129 -0.84 9.17 15.53
N LEU A 130 -0.66 9.81 16.70
CA LEU A 130 0.61 9.83 17.41
C LEU A 130 1.00 8.46 17.95
N ASP A 131 0.04 7.70 18.49
CA ASP A 131 0.29 6.35 18.99
C ASP A 131 0.65 5.39 17.85
N ARG A 132 -0.01 5.51 16.69
CA ARG A 132 0.34 4.76 15.47
C ARG A 132 1.72 5.12 14.95
N ALA A 133 2.07 6.40 14.93
CA ALA A 133 3.41 6.84 14.53
C ALA A 133 4.49 6.32 15.48
N ARG A 134 4.23 6.28 16.80
CA ARG A 134 5.14 5.65 17.77
C ARG A 134 5.25 4.15 17.53
N LEU A 135 4.13 3.49 17.30
CA LEU A 135 4.09 2.07 17.00
C LEU A 135 4.94 1.76 15.78
N PHE A 136 4.77 2.50 14.67
CA PHE A 136 5.59 2.41 13.46
C PHE A 136 7.08 2.47 13.77
N VAL A 137 7.50 3.47 14.55
CA VAL A 137 8.93 3.66 14.89
C VAL A 137 9.46 2.50 15.74
N SER A 138 8.64 1.99 16.67
CA SER A 138 9.04 0.91 17.58
C SER A 138 9.01 -0.49 16.96
N SER A 139 8.15 -0.71 15.96
CA SER A 139 7.94 -2.02 15.33
C SER A 139 8.76 -2.21 14.05
N ALA A 140 9.26 -1.12 13.46
CA ALA A 140 10.09 -1.19 12.28
C ALA A 140 11.46 -1.78 12.61
N GLY A 141 11.83 -2.88 11.94
CA GLY A 141 13.19 -3.40 11.97
C GLY A 141 14.20 -2.36 11.45
N SER A 142 15.43 -2.43 11.95
CA SER A 142 16.52 -1.52 11.55
C SER A 142 16.77 -1.54 10.05
N GLU A 143 16.64 -2.70 9.42
CA GLU A 143 16.83 -2.92 7.98
C GLU A 143 15.85 -2.06 7.18
N MET A 144 14.57 -2.12 7.54
CA MET A 144 13.50 -1.38 6.87
C MET A 144 13.61 0.13 7.10
N MET A 145 14.04 0.56 8.29
CA MET A 145 14.33 1.97 8.54
C MET A 145 15.46 2.47 7.65
N VAL A 146 16.52 1.67 7.47
CA VAL A 146 17.63 2.00 6.58
C VAL A 146 17.15 2.06 5.12
N GLU A 147 16.38 1.07 4.66
CA GLU A 147 15.84 1.01 3.30
C GLU A 147 14.92 2.19 2.96
N LEU A 148 14.18 2.69 3.94
CA LEU A 148 13.24 3.81 3.76
C LEU A 148 13.94 5.18 3.86
N PHE A 149 14.74 5.39 4.90
CA PHE A 149 15.27 6.71 5.21
C PHE A 149 16.57 7.04 4.48
N VAL A 150 17.42 6.07 4.15
CA VAL A 150 18.68 6.35 3.45
C VAL A 150 18.44 6.88 2.02
N PRO A 151 17.65 6.23 1.16
CA PRO A 151 17.36 6.76 -0.18
C PRO A 151 16.68 8.12 -0.12
N LEU A 152 15.73 8.30 0.82
CA LEU A 152 15.02 9.56 1.02
C LEU A 152 15.96 10.68 1.47
N GLY A 153 16.86 10.41 2.42
CA GLY A 153 17.88 11.35 2.87
C GLY A 153 18.84 11.74 1.75
N LEU A 154 19.27 10.78 0.92
CA LEU A 154 20.09 11.05 -0.26
C LEU A 154 19.36 11.89 -1.31
N ALA A 155 18.08 11.60 -1.59
CA ALA A 155 17.28 12.40 -2.51
C ALA A 155 17.04 13.83 -1.99
N LEU A 156 16.80 14.00 -0.68
CA LEU A 156 16.69 15.31 -0.05
C LEU A 156 18.01 16.08 -0.11
N ALA A 157 19.13 15.43 0.20
CA ALA A 157 20.46 16.03 0.10
C ALA A 157 20.77 16.45 -1.35
N ALA A 158 20.45 15.60 -2.34
CA ALA A 158 20.60 15.92 -3.75
C ALA A 158 19.70 17.08 -4.19
N TYR A 159 18.46 17.13 -3.71
CA TYR A 159 17.54 18.24 -3.93
C TYR A 159 18.12 19.55 -3.35
N MET A 160 18.51 19.56 -2.07
CA MET A 160 19.11 20.73 -1.42
C MET A 160 20.42 21.18 -2.09
N ALA A 161 21.30 20.23 -2.40
CA ALA A 161 22.53 20.48 -3.15
C ALA A 161 22.24 21.11 -4.51
N ARG A 162 21.16 20.70 -5.18
CA ARG A 162 20.73 21.31 -6.45
C ARG A 162 20.26 22.77 -6.29
N PHE A 163 19.70 23.16 -5.15
CA PHE A 163 19.37 24.56 -4.86
C PHE A 163 20.60 25.37 -4.45
N TRP A 164 21.44 24.84 -3.57
CA TRP A 164 22.62 25.55 -3.06
C TRP A 164 23.78 25.62 -4.05
N PHE A 165 24.07 24.54 -4.78
CA PHE A 165 25.18 24.47 -5.74
C PHE A 165 24.74 24.60 -7.19
N GLY A 166 23.46 24.43 -7.50
CA GLY A 166 22.91 24.66 -8.85
C GLY A 166 22.76 26.14 -9.22
N GLY A 167 23.30 27.03 -8.39
CA GLY A 167 23.61 28.43 -8.66
C GLY A 167 25.11 28.69 -8.82
N ILE A 168 25.96 27.67 -9.00
CA ILE A 168 27.36 27.90 -9.40
C ILE A 168 27.34 28.45 -10.84
N GLU A 169 27.43 29.78 -10.91
CA GLU A 169 27.59 30.68 -12.05
C GLU A 169 28.84 30.40 -12.92
N GLY A 170 29.30 29.15 -12.98
CA GLY A 170 30.47 28.72 -13.75
C GLY A 170 30.13 28.03 -15.08
N ALA A 171 28.85 27.81 -15.40
CA ALA A 171 28.46 27.34 -16.72
C ALA A 171 28.65 28.48 -17.72
N SER A 172 29.60 28.32 -18.64
CA SER A 172 29.96 29.29 -19.67
C SER A 172 28.72 29.99 -20.25
N PRO A 173 28.76 31.31 -20.53
CA PRO A 173 27.60 32.12 -20.98
C PRO A 173 26.79 31.64 -22.21
N GLY A 174 27.14 30.52 -22.84
CA GLY A 174 26.38 29.87 -23.91
C GLY A 174 25.93 28.42 -23.62
N GLN A 175 26.26 27.87 -22.45
CA GLN A 175 25.99 26.47 -22.06
C GLN A 175 25.16 26.34 -20.79
N VAL A 176 24.60 27.45 -20.27
CA VAL A 176 23.56 27.42 -19.23
C VAL A 176 22.34 26.72 -19.80
N ARG A 177 22.39 25.38 -19.75
CA ARG A 177 21.33 24.47 -20.14
C ARG A 177 20.15 24.87 -19.27
N ARG A 178 19.16 25.55 -19.87
CA ARG A 178 17.92 25.91 -19.18
C ARG A 178 17.42 24.65 -18.50
N LYS A 179 17.41 24.66 -17.16
CA LYS A 179 16.76 23.62 -16.36
C LYS A 179 15.41 23.38 -17.01
N THR A 180 15.13 22.14 -17.42
CA THR A 180 13.82 21.88 -18.01
C THR A 180 12.82 22.00 -16.88
N GLU A 181 11.74 22.77 -17.08
CA GLU A 181 10.69 22.92 -16.08
C GLU A 181 10.12 21.57 -15.64
N GLY A 182 10.23 20.55 -16.49
CA GLY A 182 9.91 19.17 -16.16
C GLY A 182 10.77 18.58 -15.05
N GLU A 183 12.09 18.80 -15.05
CA GLU A 183 12.95 18.33 -13.96
C GLU A 183 12.54 18.97 -12.63
N ILE A 184 12.33 20.30 -12.62
CA ILE A 184 11.93 21.03 -11.42
C ILE A 184 10.60 20.48 -10.90
N PHE A 185 9.64 20.25 -11.78
CA PHE A 185 8.37 19.63 -11.43
C PHE A 185 8.55 18.26 -10.77
N PHE A 186 9.30 17.34 -11.39
CA PHE A 186 9.49 15.98 -10.85
C PHE A 186 10.21 15.98 -9.51
N TRP A 187 11.16 16.88 -9.28
CA TRP A 187 11.82 17.03 -7.99
C TRP A 187 10.86 17.41 -6.87
N HIS A 188 10.04 18.45 -7.09
CA HIS A 188 9.02 18.85 -6.10
C HIS A 188 8.00 17.74 -5.89
N PHE A 189 7.45 17.22 -7.00
CA PHE A 189 6.41 16.20 -6.98
C PHE A 189 6.89 14.92 -6.29
N GLY A 190 8.04 14.37 -6.69
CA GLY A 190 8.55 13.11 -6.16
C GLY A 190 8.96 13.20 -4.70
N LEU A 191 9.59 14.29 -4.26
CA LEU A 191 9.99 14.47 -2.86
C LEU A 191 8.77 14.65 -1.96
N ILE A 192 7.81 15.49 -2.37
CA ILE A 192 6.56 15.68 -1.62
C ILE A 192 5.77 14.37 -1.59
N GLY A 193 5.71 13.63 -2.70
CA GLY A 193 5.05 12.31 -2.78
C GLY A 193 5.67 11.30 -1.83
N ALA A 194 6.99 11.17 -1.82
CA ALA A 194 7.70 10.30 -0.88
C ALA A 194 7.40 10.65 0.58
N LEU A 195 7.48 11.95 0.94
CA LEU A 195 7.26 12.41 2.31
C LEU A 195 5.80 12.29 2.75
N ALA A 196 4.84 12.63 1.88
CA ALA A 196 3.42 12.54 2.18
C ALA A 196 3.00 11.09 2.42
N VAL A 197 3.47 10.17 1.57
CA VAL A 197 3.15 8.73 1.68
C VAL A 197 3.83 8.10 2.89
N LEU A 198 5.04 8.53 3.24
CA LEU A 198 5.68 8.14 4.49
C LEU A 198 4.87 8.63 5.70
N ALA A 199 4.52 9.92 5.74
CA ALA A 199 3.77 10.51 6.84
C ALA A 199 2.40 9.84 7.03
N ILE A 200 1.64 9.63 5.95
CA ILE A 200 0.33 8.96 6.05
C ILE A 200 0.49 7.51 6.52
N THR A 201 1.53 6.79 6.06
CA THR A 201 1.78 5.42 6.49
C THR A 201 2.12 5.36 7.98
N MET A 202 2.91 6.31 8.49
CA MET A 202 3.23 6.37 9.92
C MET A 202 1.99 6.62 10.78
N VAL A 203 1.11 7.55 10.40
CA VAL A 203 -0.09 7.87 11.20
C VAL A 203 -1.24 6.88 10.99
N ALA A 204 -1.23 6.12 9.90
CA ALA A 204 -2.17 5.04 9.61
C ALA A 204 -1.60 3.66 9.98
N TYR A 205 -0.45 3.60 10.65
CA TYR A 205 0.23 2.35 10.97
C TYR A 205 -0.59 1.49 11.94
N GLU A 206 -0.80 0.22 11.59
CA GLU A 206 -1.48 -0.75 12.45
C GLU A 206 -0.57 -1.95 12.72
N GLU A 207 0.11 -2.43 11.69
CA GLU A 207 1.02 -3.57 11.80
C GLU A 207 2.04 -3.61 10.67
N GLN A 208 2.91 -4.63 10.65
CA GLN A 208 3.95 -4.77 9.62
C GLN A 208 3.40 -4.80 8.19
N GLY A 209 2.18 -5.31 7.99
CA GLY A 209 1.50 -5.28 6.69
C GLY A 209 1.28 -3.86 6.14
N THR A 210 1.21 -2.85 7.01
CA THR A 210 1.02 -1.44 6.62
C THR A 210 2.24 -0.87 5.89
N PHE A 211 3.42 -1.50 5.96
CA PHE A 211 4.60 -1.01 5.22
C PHE A 211 4.44 -1.03 3.70
N ARG A 212 3.54 -1.87 3.16
CA ARG A 212 3.21 -1.89 1.73
C ARG A 212 2.71 -0.53 1.20
N TYR A 213 2.21 0.34 2.09
CA TYR A 213 1.74 1.67 1.74
C TYR A 213 2.88 2.68 1.55
N THR A 214 4.12 2.34 1.93
CA THR A 214 5.30 3.19 1.71
C THR A 214 5.84 3.15 0.26
N THR A 215 5.14 2.49 -0.68
CA THR A 215 5.60 2.27 -2.07
C THR A 215 6.18 3.54 -2.72
N ALA A 216 5.50 4.68 -2.65
CA ALA A 216 6.02 5.92 -3.23
C ALA A 216 7.31 6.42 -2.54
N ALA A 217 7.43 6.25 -1.22
CA ALA A 217 8.63 6.60 -0.47
C ALA A 217 9.84 5.72 -0.83
N TRP A 218 9.60 4.51 -1.34
CA TRP A 218 10.65 3.63 -1.86
C TRP A 218 11.06 3.99 -3.28
N TRP A 219 10.11 4.29 -4.16
CA TRP A 219 10.40 4.42 -5.59
C TRP A 219 10.79 5.84 -6.01
N TRP A 220 10.23 6.88 -5.40
CA TRP A 220 10.59 8.26 -5.77
C TRP A 220 12.06 8.59 -5.52
N PRO A 221 12.68 8.29 -4.36
CA PRO A 221 14.06 8.68 -4.13
C PRO A 221 15.06 8.08 -5.13
N PRO A 222 15.03 6.78 -5.48
CA PRO A 222 15.85 6.23 -6.55
C PRO A 222 15.60 6.89 -7.91
N LEU A 223 14.34 7.13 -8.29
CA LEU A 223 14.01 7.80 -9.56
C LEU A 223 14.58 9.23 -9.61
N LEU A 224 14.49 9.95 -8.50
CA LEU A 224 15.06 11.30 -8.35
C LEU A 224 16.59 11.28 -8.36
N CYS A 225 17.23 10.32 -7.70
CA CYS A 225 18.68 10.15 -7.76
C CYS A 225 19.16 9.84 -9.18
N ILE A 226 18.47 8.94 -9.89
CA ILE A 226 18.75 8.64 -11.30
C ILE A 226 18.61 9.92 -12.15
N ALA A 227 17.55 10.71 -11.93
CA ALA A 227 17.36 11.98 -12.62
C ALA A 227 18.47 13.00 -12.30
N ALA A 228 18.88 13.11 -11.03
CA ALA A 228 19.98 13.98 -10.58
C ALA A 228 21.28 13.66 -11.31
N VAL A 229 21.56 12.37 -11.44
CA VAL A 229 22.82 11.87 -11.97
C VAL A 229 22.79 11.86 -13.50
N ARG A 230 21.63 11.64 -14.15
CA ARG A 230 21.42 11.72 -15.62
C ARG A 230 22.03 12.98 -16.24
N ASP A 231 21.89 14.11 -15.56
CA ASP A 231 22.40 15.39 -16.05
C ASP A 231 23.93 15.49 -16.02
N GLN A 232 24.59 14.77 -15.10
CA GLN A 232 26.06 14.63 -15.05
C GLN A 232 26.57 13.45 -15.90
N VAL A 233 25.65 12.59 -16.34
CA VAL A 233 25.88 11.25 -16.88
C VAL A 233 26.28 11.23 -18.34
N ASN A 234 26.26 12.33 -19.10
CA ASN A 234 26.90 12.29 -20.44
C ASN A 234 28.41 11.95 -20.37
N ARG A 235 29.08 12.10 -19.21
CA ARG A 235 30.46 11.59 -18.99
C ARG A 235 30.55 10.30 -18.15
N TRP A 236 29.53 9.98 -17.35
CA TRP A 236 29.56 8.88 -16.37
C TRP A 236 28.41 7.86 -16.51
N ALA A 237 27.62 7.95 -17.60
CA ALA A 237 26.51 7.07 -17.95
C ALA A 237 26.80 5.59 -17.75
N PRO A 238 27.91 5.03 -18.29
CA PRO A 238 28.16 3.61 -18.16
C PRO A 238 28.39 3.21 -16.70
N TRP A 239 29.02 4.06 -15.89
CA TRP A 239 29.29 3.76 -14.48
C TRP A 239 28.05 3.84 -13.60
N VAL A 240 27.18 4.81 -13.84
CA VAL A 240 25.92 4.95 -13.07
C VAL A 240 24.93 3.89 -13.47
N ALA A 241 24.80 3.59 -14.76
CA ALA A 241 24.01 2.45 -15.23
C ALA A 241 24.58 1.13 -14.69
N ALA A 242 25.91 0.96 -14.66
CA ALA A 242 26.56 -0.21 -14.08
C ALA A 242 26.34 -0.29 -12.56
N ALA A 243 26.39 0.82 -11.82
CA ALA A 243 26.14 0.85 -10.38
C ALA A 243 24.67 0.59 -10.05
N ALA A 244 23.73 1.16 -10.81
CA ALA A 244 22.31 0.88 -10.68
C ALA A 244 22.00 -0.58 -11.03
N MET A 245 22.55 -1.09 -12.15
CA MET A 245 22.44 -2.50 -12.53
C MET A 245 23.10 -3.40 -11.50
N LEU A 246 24.26 -3.06 -10.96
CA LEU A 246 24.92 -3.83 -9.90
C LEU A 246 24.09 -3.79 -8.63
N THR A 247 23.51 -2.65 -8.25
CA THR A 247 22.64 -2.54 -7.07
C THR A 247 21.39 -3.38 -7.24
N ILE A 248 20.70 -3.28 -8.39
CA ILE A 248 19.54 -4.10 -8.72
C ILE A 248 19.92 -5.59 -8.75
N THR A 249 21.00 -5.94 -9.45
CA THR A 249 21.45 -7.34 -9.61
C THR A 249 21.92 -7.92 -8.27
N THR A 250 22.62 -7.14 -7.45
CA THR A 250 23.06 -7.54 -6.12
C THR A 250 21.89 -7.65 -5.17
N SER A 251 20.91 -6.73 -5.22
CA SER A 251 19.68 -6.83 -4.42
C SER A 251 18.87 -8.07 -4.82
N VAL A 252 18.74 -8.34 -6.12
CA VAL A 252 18.09 -9.55 -6.64
C VAL A 252 18.88 -10.82 -6.26
N ALA A 253 20.21 -10.79 -6.34
CA ALA A 253 21.06 -11.93 -5.98
C ALA A 253 21.06 -12.18 -4.47
N LEU A 254 21.13 -11.14 -3.64
CA LEU A 254 20.98 -11.25 -2.19
C LEU A 254 19.61 -11.82 -1.84
N ALA A 255 18.53 -11.28 -2.44
CA ALA A 255 17.19 -11.78 -2.24
C ALA A 255 17.01 -13.24 -2.69
N ALA A 256 17.86 -13.75 -3.60
CA ALA A 256 17.84 -15.13 -4.07
C ALA A 256 18.73 -16.09 -3.27
N ILE A 257 19.70 -15.59 -2.49
CA ILE A 257 20.66 -16.41 -1.71
C ILE A 257 20.35 -16.37 -0.21
N LEU A 258 19.81 -15.26 0.28
CA LEU A 258 19.27 -15.21 1.63
C LEU A 258 18.13 -16.23 1.73
N PRO A 259 18.05 -16.99 2.84
CA PRO A 259 16.93 -17.89 3.03
C PRO A 259 15.65 -17.09 2.82
N PRO A 260 14.65 -17.65 2.11
CA PRO A 260 13.38 -16.98 1.94
C PRO A 260 12.97 -16.42 3.30
N PRO A 261 12.59 -15.14 3.38
CA PRO A 261 11.97 -14.69 4.61
C PRO A 261 10.80 -15.63 4.75
N ARG A 262 10.59 -16.18 5.95
CA ARG A 262 9.38 -16.95 6.20
C ARG A 262 8.25 -16.11 5.62
N VAL A 263 7.55 -16.67 4.63
CA VAL A 263 6.47 -15.97 3.94
C VAL A 263 5.65 -15.34 5.06
N PHE A 264 5.18 -14.10 4.88
CA PHE A 264 4.31 -13.44 5.88
C PHE A 264 3.19 -14.37 6.38
N PHE A 265 2.90 -15.41 5.60
CA PHE A 265 1.96 -16.48 5.85
C PHE A 265 2.67 -17.74 6.34
N ASN A 266 2.28 -18.16 7.53
CA ASN A 266 2.71 -19.41 8.12
C ASN A 266 1.96 -20.56 7.42
N GLU A 267 2.54 -21.15 6.37
CA GLU A 267 1.98 -22.35 5.71
C GLU A 267 1.69 -23.47 6.73
N ASP A 268 2.45 -23.52 7.83
CA ASP A 268 2.24 -24.48 8.91
C ASP A 268 0.86 -24.31 9.57
N LEU A 269 0.30 -23.10 9.64
CA LEU A 269 -1.02 -22.87 10.22
C LEU A 269 -2.13 -23.43 9.31
N ALA A 270 -2.06 -23.15 8.01
CA ALA A 270 -3.02 -23.67 7.04
C ALA A 270 -2.97 -25.21 7.00
N GLN A 271 -1.78 -25.79 6.90
CA GLN A 271 -1.59 -27.24 6.91
C GLN A 271 -2.01 -27.87 8.25
N CYS A 272 -1.72 -27.20 9.37
CA CYS A 272 -2.16 -27.67 10.69
C CYS A 272 -3.69 -27.71 10.76
N LEU A 273 -4.39 -26.66 10.34
CA LEU A 273 -5.86 -26.64 10.30
C LEU A 273 -6.43 -27.76 9.43
N GLU A 274 -5.79 -28.08 8.30
CA GLU A 274 -6.21 -29.22 7.47
C GLU A 274 -6.01 -30.57 8.17
N ARG A 275 -4.89 -30.76 8.88
CA ARG A 275 -4.62 -31.98 9.66
C ARG A 275 -5.60 -32.12 10.83
N GLU A 276 -5.80 -31.05 11.58
CA GLU A 276 -6.70 -31.00 12.73
C GLU A 276 -8.17 -31.13 12.31
N GLY A 277 -8.50 -30.80 11.05
CA GLY A 277 -9.79 -31.07 10.43
C GLY A 277 -10.26 -32.53 10.48
N ALA A 278 -9.35 -33.49 10.71
CA ALA A 278 -9.69 -34.89 10.92
C ALA A 278 -10.16 -35.20 12.36
N SER A 279 -9.63 -34.47 13.34
CA SER A 279 -9.94 -34.62 14.78
C SER A 279 -11.10 -33.72 15.20
N PHE A 280 -11.17 -32.54 14.60
CA PHE A 280 -12.19 -31.52 14.82
C PHE A 280 -12.86 -31.23 13.48
N PRO A 281 -14.20 -31.20 13.39
CA PRO A 281 -14.91 -30.95 12.13
C PRO A 281 -14.84 -29.46 11.73
N LEU A 282 -13.65 -28.91 11.54
CA LEU A 282 -13.39 -27.51 11.17
C LEU A 282 -13.99 -27.24 9.78
N LYS A 283 -14.93 -26.31 9.69
CA LYS A 283 -15.60 -25.95 8.42
C LYS A 283 -15.28 -24.51 8.03
N SER A 284 -15.73 -23.58 8.85
CA SER A 284 -15.44 -22.17 8.68
C SER A 284 -15.08 -21.54 10.00
N GLY A 285 -14.17 -20.59 9.96
CA GLY A 285 -13.70 -19.89 11.14
C GLY A 285 -13.68 -18.39 10.98
N LEU A 286 -13.30 -17.74 12.05
CA LEU A 286 -13.10 -16.30 12.13
C LEU A 286 -11.62 -16.02 12.42
N GLY A 287 -11.05 -14.99 11.82
CA GLY A 287 -9.68 -14.58 12.10
C GLY A 287 -9.37 -13.19 11.58
N HIS A 288 -8.29 -12.61 12.07
CA HIS A 288 -7.81 -11.31 11.58
C HIS A 288 -7.53 -11.37 10.07
N TYR A 289 -7.69 -10.25 9.33
CA TYR A 289 -7.57 -10.20 7.87
C TYR A 289 -6.31 -10.89 7.31
N TRP A 290 -5.15 -10.61 7.90
CA TRP A 290 -3.86 -11.16 7.48
C TRP A 290 -3.64 -12.62 7.82
N VAL A 291 -4.58 -13.22 8.55
CA VAL A 291 -4.57 -14.63 8.93
C VAL A 291 -5.66 -15.36 8.14
N ALA A 292 -6.84 -14.75 8.06
CA ALA A 292 -8.02 -15.29 7.40
C ALA A 292 -7.83 -15.50 5.89
N HIS A 293 -7.33 -14.48 5.19
CA HIS A 293 -7.20 -14.53 3.73
C HIS A 293 -6.21 -15.60 3.25
N PRO A 294 -4.99 -15.70 3.82
CA PRO A 294 -4.04 -16.75 3.46
C PRO A 294 -4.54 -18.15 3.78
N ILE A 295 -5.12 -18.38 4.97
CA ILE A 295 -5.67 -19.70 5.30
C ILE A 295 -6.71 -20.11 4.25
N THR A 296 -7.60 -19.19 3.87
CA THR A 296 -8.63 -19.44 2.86
C THR A 296 -8.04 -19.72 1.46
N LEU A 297 -6.92 -19.08 1.12
CA LEU A 297 -6.24 -19.30 -0.17
C LEU A 297 -5.43 -20.61 -0.20
N TYR A 298 -4.80 -20.99 0.92
CA TYR A 298 -3.83 -22.08 0.98
C TYR A 298 -4.40 -23.40 1.48
N THR A 299 -5.53 -23.40 2.17
CA THR A 299 -6.27 -24.64 2.43
C THR A 299 -7.07 -24.99 1.18
N GLU A 300 -7.02 -26.24 0.71
CA GLU A 300 -7.56 -26.68 -0.59
C GLU A 300 -9.11 -26.72 -0.62
N SER A 301 -9.76 -25.62 -0.22
CA SER A 301 -11.22 -25.43 -0.15
C SER A 301 -11.92 -26.12 1.03
N ARG A 302 -11.19 -26.72 1.97
CA ARG A 302 -11.78 -27.40 3.13
C ARG A 302 -12.08 -26.45 4.30
N VAL A 303 -11.25 -25.44 4.48
CA VAL A 303 -11.34 -24.50 5.57
C VAL A 303 -11.51 -23.10 5.00
N PHE A 304 -12.53 -22.39 5.43
CA PHE A 304 -12.72 -20.99 5.07
C PHE A 304 -12.60 -20.14 6.33
N VAL A 305 -11.83 -19.06 6.31
CA VAL A 305 -11.76 -18.14 7.45
C VAL A 305 -12.28 -16.77 7.02
N SER A 306 -13.39 -16.34 7.63
CA SER A 306 -13.91 -14.99 7.46
C SER A 306 -13.18 -14.01 8.36
N THR A 307 -13.17 -12.77 7.92
CA THR A 307 -12.41 -11.71 8.55
C THR A 307 -13.13 -11.16 9.77
N VAL A 308 -12.40 -10.92 10.85
CA VAL A 308 -12.86 -10.15 12.01
C VAL A 308 -11.80 -9.12 12.40
N ASP A 309 -12.21 -8.08 13.12
CA ASP A 309 -11.29 -7.13 13.73
C ASP A 309 -10.59 -7.73 14.97
N GLY A 310 -9.68 -6.99 15.59
CA GLY A 310 -8.93 -7.45 16.76
C GLY A 310 -9.79 -7.81 17.97
N SER A 311 -11.04 -7.36 18.03
CA SER A 311 -11.98 -7.69 19.10
C SER A 311 -12.87 -8.90 18.78
N GLY A 312 -12.82 -9.37 17.53
CA GLY A 312 -13.61 -10.48 17.04
C GLY A 312 -14.90 -10.06 16.33
N ASP A 313 -15.14 -8.77 16.08
CA ASP A 313 -16.32 -8.32 15.33
C ASP A 313 -16.11 -8.51 13.82
N PRO A 314 -17.16 -8.85 13.05
CA PRO A 314 -17.05 -8.93 11.60
C PRO A 314 -16.47 -7.64 10.99
N TRP A 315 -15.53 -7.80 10.06
CA TRP A 315 -14.85 -6.68 9.44
C TRP A 315 -14.74 -6.87 7.92
N MET A 316 -15.23 -5.88 7.16
CA MET A 316 -15.22 -5.91 5.70
C MET A 316 -14.08 -5.06 5.13
N TRP A 317 -13.12 -5.72 4.49
CA TRP A 317 -12.06 -5.06 3.72
C TRP A 317 -12.13 -5.43 2.24
N LEU A 318 -11.80 -6.66 1.89
CA LEU A 318 -11.88 -7.20 0.52
C LEU A 318 -13.03 -8.20 0.34
N ASN A 319 -13.67 -8.54 1.45
CA ASN A 319 -14.84 -9.39 1.54
C ASN A 319 -16.10 -8.53 1.50
N ASN A 320 -17.17 -9.09 0.94
CA ASN A 320 -18.49 -8.48 0.95
C ASN A 320 -19.39 -9.19 1.98
N ARG A 321 -20.55 -8.60 2.27
CA ARG A 321 -21.53 -9.17 3.21
C ARG A 321 -21.94 -10.60 2.85
N THR A 322 -22.11 -10.92 1.57
CA THR A 322 -22.51 -12.27 1.14
C THR A 322 -21.44 -13.32 1.44
N ASP A 323 -20.17 -12.91 1.53
CA ASP A 323 -19.06 -13.80 1.90
C ASP A 323 -19.17 -14.29 3.35
N TYR A 324 -20.00 -13.67 4.21
CA TYR A 324 -20.23 -14.16 5.57
C TYR A 324 -21.37 -15.17 5.68
N PHE A 325 -22.35 -15.06 4.80
CA PHE A 325 -23.56 -15.88 4.90
C PHE A 325 -23.48 -17.15 4.10
N ASN A 326 -22.67 -17.18 3.06
CA ASN A 326 -22.66 -18.28 2.10
C ASN A 326 -21.36 -19.06 2.14
N ASP A 327 -21.42 -20.38 1.94
CA ASP A 327 -20.23 -21.17 1.65
C ASP A 327 -19.53 -20.69 0.35
N ARG A 328 -18.34 -21.22 0.07
CA ARG A 328 -17.56 -20.83 -1.13
C ARG A 328 -18.33 -21.05 -2.45
N LYS A 329 -19.32 -21.97 -2.46
CA LYS A 329 -20.13 -22.31 -3.64
C LYS A 329 -21.42 -21.50 -3.73
N MET A 330 -21.71 -20.66 -2.73
CA MET A 330 -22.96 -19.93 -2.61
C MET A 330 -24.20 -20.83 -2.51
N THR A 331 -24.02 -22.03 -1.95
CA THR A 331 -25.06 -23.09 -1.91
C THR A 331 -25.65 -23.36 -0.55
N ALA A 332 -24.96 -22.99 0.53
CA ALA A 332 -25.41 -23.24 1.89
C ALA A 332 -25.02 -22.11 2.85
N PRO A 333 -25.78 -21.91 3.94
CA PRO A 333 -25.38 -21.02 5.02
C PRO A 333 -24.02 -21.42 5.59
N ARG A 334 -23.18 -20.44 5.87
CA ARG A 334 -21.87 -20.69 6.47
C ARG A 334 -22.02 -20.99 7.96
N GLU A 335 -21.36 -22.07 8.39
CA GLU A 335 -21.31 -22.46 9.81
C GLU A 335 -19.92 -22.17 10.37
N TYR A 336 -19.84 -21.20 11.27
CA TYR A 336 -18.60 -20.84 11.95
C TYR A 336 -18.41 -21.67 13.21
N ASN A 337 -17.27 -22.36 13.34
CA ASN A 337 -17.01 -23.22 14.49
C ASN A 337 -15.60 -23.14 15.07
N PHE A 338 -14.79 -22.19 14.60
CA PHE A 338 -13.52 -21.89 15.24
C PHE A 338 -13.09 -20.42 15.07
N VAL A 339 -12.20 -19.97 15.94
CA VAL A 339 -11.57 -18.64 15.87
C VAL A 339 -10.05 -18.80 15.92
N VAL A 340 -9.34 -18.19 14.97
CA VAL A 340 -7.88 -18.17 14.94
C VAL A 340 -7.40 -16.93 15.71
N MET A 341 -6.75 -17.13 16.85
CA MET A 341 -6.47 -16.06 17.82
C MET A 341 -5.31 -15.14 17.47
N ARG A 342 -4.58 -15.39 16.38
CA ARG A 342 -3.47 -14.53 15.98
C ARG A 342 -3.99 -13.11 15.69
N TYR A 343 -3.46 -12.14 16.42
CA TYR A 343 -3.85 -10.72 16.43
C TYR A 343 -5.24 -10.40 17.02
N LEU A 344 -5.86 -11.35 17.73
CA LEU A 344 -7.15 -11.13 18.39
C LEU A 344 -6.98 -11.01 19.91
N ASP A 345 -7.80 -10.16 20.53
CA ASP A 345 -7.90 -10.07 21.98
C ASP A 345 -8.76 -11.23 22.52
N ARG A 346 -8.14 -12.08 23.33
CA ARG A 346 -8.78 -13.29 23.85
C ARG A 346 -9.98 -12.99 24.74
N GLY A 347 -9.88 -11.98 25.61
CA GLY A 347 -10.96 -11.61 26.52
C GLY A 347 -12.18 -11.09 25.76
N ALA A 348 -11.94 -10.27 24.73
CA ALA A 348 -12.95 -9.73 23.84
C ALA A 348 -13.66 -10.82 23.02
N VAL A 349 -12.91 -11.80 22.52
CA VAL A 349 -13.44 -12.97 21.79
C VAL A 349 -14.28 -13.86 22.72
N GLN A 350 -13.76 -14.21 23.91
CA GLN A 350 -14.49 -15.04 24.88
C GLN A 350 -15.73 -14.32 25.44
N SER A 351 -15.67 -13.00 25.64
CA SER A 351 -16.84 -12.21 26.06
C SER A 351 -17.97 -12.20 25.02
N ARG A 352 -17.65 -12.37 23.73
CA ARG A 352 -18.62 -12.38 22.63
C ARG A 352 -19.16 -13.77 22.36
N TYR A 353 -18.26 -14.75 22.23
CA TYR A 353 -18.58 -16.10 21.77
C TYR A 353 -18.73 -17.13 22.90
N GLY A 354 -18.41 -16.73 24.14
CA GLY A 354 -18.32 -17.62 25.30
C GLY A 354 -17.01 -18.38 25.36
N GLU A 355 -16.90 -19.29 26.33
CA GLU A 355 -15.75 -20.18 26.45
C GLU A 355 -15.72 -21.22 25.32
N PRO A 356 -14.53 -21.52 24.76
CA PRO A 356 -14.38 -22.55 23.75
C PRO A 356 -14.52 -23.95 24.36
N ASP A 357 -14.95 -24.90 23.54
CA ASP A 357 -15.01 -26.30 23.95
C ASP A 357 -13.63 -26.95 23.97
N ASN A 358 -12.74 -26.54 23.05
CA ASN A 358 -11.37 -27.02 22.95
C ASN A 358 -10.44 -25.92 22.43
N GLU A 359 -9.14 -26.06 22.75
CA GLU A 359 -8.07 -25.26 22.15
C GLU A 359 -7.18 -26.17 21.31
N ILE A 360 -6.94 -25.74 20.08
CA ILE A 360 -6.04 -26.42 19.13
C ILE A 360 -4.81 -25.53 18.98
N HIS A 361 -3.62 -26.12 19.13
CA HIS A 361 -2.37 -25.37 19.03
C HIS A 361 -1.64 -25.72 17.73
N CYS A 362 -1.47 -24.73 16.86
CA CYS A 362 -0.77 -24.86 15.57
C CYS A 362 0.53 -24.05 15.61
N GLY A 363 1.58 -24.64 16.19
CA GLY A 363 2.84 -23.94 16.40
C GLY A 363 2.71 -22.83 17.45
N SER A 364 2.87 -21.57 17.03
CA SER A 364 2.68 -20.40 17.93
C SER A 364 1.22 -19.92 17.98
N ASP A 365 0.35 -20.47 17.13
CA ASP A 365 -1.04 -20.05 17.03
C ASP A 365 -1.96 -20.88 17.91
N THR A 366 -2.95 -20.21 18.49
CA THR A 366 -4.04 -20.85 19.22
C THR A 366 -5.34 -20.70 18.43
N ILE A 367 -6.08 -21.79 18.32
CA ILE A 367 -7.37 -21.84 17.67
C ILE A 367 -8.41 -22.26 18.71
N LEU A 368 -9.42 -21.41 18.88
CA LEU A 368 -10.54 -21.68 19.78
C LEU A 368 -11.60 -22.44 19.00
N TYR A 369 -11.88 -23.68 19.38
CA TYR A 369 -12.89 -24.52 18.73
C TYR A 369 -14.20 -24.51 19.54
N TYR A 370 -15.31 -24.32 18.83
CA TYR A 370 -16.66 -24.29 19.38
C TYR A 370 -17.48 -25.40 18.71
N ARG A 371 -17.89 -26.39 19.50
CA ARG A 371 -18.70 -27.52 19.02
C ARG A 371 -20.08 -27.05 18.57
N ASP A 372 -20.66 -26.08 19.29
CA ASP A 372 -21.90 -25.41 18.91
C ASP A 372 -21.62 -24.23 17.98
N SER A 373 -21.67 -24.48 16.66
CA SER A 373 -21.43 -23.48 15.63
C SER A 373 -22.46 -22.33 15.62
N LYS A 374 -23.61 -22.51 16.28
CA LYS A 374 -24.62 -21.45 16.37
C LYS A 374 -24.12 -20.24 17.13
N ARG A 375 -23.24 -20.41 18.13
CA ARG A 375 -22.70 -19.29 18.92
C ARG A 375 -22.02 -18.24 18.05
N LEU A 376 -21.14 -18.69 17.16
CA LEU A 376 -20.40 -17.80 16.26
C LEU A 376 -21.31 -17.34 15.12
N THR A 377 -22.09 -18.25 14.54
CA THR A 377 -22.93 -17.97 13.36
C THR A 377 -24.04 -16.96 13.68
N ASP A 378 -24.74 -17.13 14.80
CA ASP A 378 -25.83 -16.24 15.22
C ASP A 378 -25.28 -14.86 15.59
N TYR A 379 -24.11 -14.79 16.23
CA TYR A 379 -23.44 -13.52 16.52
C TYR A 379 -23.09 -12.76 15.25
N VAL A 380 -22.42 -13.41 14.29
CA VAL A 380 -22.06 -12.80 13.00
C VAL A 380 -23.32 -12.31 12.28
N ALA A 381 -24.38 -13.12 12.25
CA ALA A 381 -25.64 -12.75 11.63
C ALA A 381 -26.31 -11.55 12.33
N GLN A 382 -26.36 -11.55 13.67
CA GLN A 382 -26.92 -10.45 14.46
C GLN A 382 -26.13 -9.16 14.26
N TRP A 383 -24.80 -9.23 14.31
CA TRP A 383 -23.93 -8.07 14.11
C TRP A 383 -24.15 -7.46 12.73
N MET A 384 -24.19 -8.28 11.68
CA MET A 384 -24.46 -7.83 10.31
C MET A 384 -25.86 -7.23 10.13
N ALA A 385 -26.86 -7.72 10.88
CA ALA A 385 -28.19 -7.14 10.89
C ALA A 385 -28.21 -5.74 11.54
N GLN A 386 -27.42 -5.54 12.60
CA GLN A 386 -27.29 -4.26 13.30
C GLN A 386 -26.44 -3.24 12.54
N HIS A 387 -25.53 -3.71 11.66
CA HIS A 387 -24.62 -2.87 10.89
C HIS A 387 -24.83 -3.04 9.37
N PRO A 388 -25.97 -2.58 8.81
CA PRO A 388 -26.31 -2.81 7.40
C PRO A 388 -25.38 -2.11 6.39
N LYS A 389 -24.57 -1.15 6.86
CA LYS A 389 -23.61 -0.39 6.04
C LYS A 389 -22.15 -0.80 6.25
N ALA A 390 -21.90 -1.77 7.15
CA ALA A 390 -20.55 -2.24 7.39
C ALA A 390 -19.95 -2.86 6.14
#